data_AF-A0A2V6FX65-F1
#
_entry.id   AF-A0A2V6FX65-F1
#
_cell.length_a   1.000
_cell.length_b   1.000
_cell.length_c   1.000
_cell.angle_alpha   90.00
_cell.angle_beta   90.00
_cell.angle_gamma   90.00
#
_symmetry.space_group_name_H-M   'P 1'
#
loop_
_entity.id
_entity.type
_entity.pdbx_description
1 polymer ?
#
loop_
_entity_poly.entity_id
_entity_poly.type
_entity_poly.pdbx_seq_one_letter_code
_entity_poly.pdbx_strand_id
1 'polypeptide(L)'
;MKLGWPGLASAVLLTASIGASAMAAESVASLTEDYLDRYFRMFPTRATAAGRHDLDTELEDFSPSRIADWIEFNRATRSRLVDVLRDSNVSFDDKLDGEALLAEIDRELNSLELRKQAENDPLYWSTVAAEANVFLLVRDDLPLDERKQRARARAQILPRFARQARDHFAHAKASDIALELCQIAAG
;
A
#
# COMPACT_ATOMS: atom_id res chain seq x y z
N MET A 1 19.78 -71.36 33.62
CA MET A 1 19.02 -70.27 34.28
C MET A 1 19.81 -68.98 34.08
N LYS A 2 19.24 -68.03 33.32
CA LYS A 2 19.66 -66.63 33.07
C LYS A 2 21.10 -66.35 32.59
N LEU A 3 21.20 -66.16 31.27
CA LEU A 3 22.33 -65.60 30.53
C LEU A 3 22.35 -64.06 30.73
N GLY A 4 23.45 -63.49 31.19
CA GLY A 4 23.63 -62.04 31.40
C GLY A 4 24.12 -61.34 30.14
N TRP A 5 23.46 -60.25 29.77
CA TRP A 5 23.72 -59.43 28.57
C TRP A 5 24.71 -58.29 28.91
N PRO A 6 25.75 -58.03 28.11
CA PRO A 6 26.53 -56.79 28.23
C PRO A 6 25.83 -55.64 27.48
N GLY A 7 25.63 -54.53 28.18
CA GLY A 7 24.98 -53.33 27.64
C GLY A 7 25.78 -52.68 26.50
N LEU A 8 25.10 -52.45 25.38
CA LEU A 8 25.57 -51.58 24.31
C LEU A 8 24.96 -50.19 24.52
N ALA A 9 25.83 -49.18 24.64
CA ALA A 9 25.47 -47.78 24.75
C ALA A 9 24.82 -47.29 23.45
N SER A 10 23.59 -46.78 23.52
CA SER A 10 22.94 -46.06 22.42
C SER A 10 23.55 -44.66 22.31
N ALA A 11 24.28 -44.41 21.22
CA ALA A 11 24.59 -43.06 20.77
C ALA A 11 23.38 -42.53 19.98
N VAL A 12 22.62 -41.62 20.59
CA VAL A 12 21.57 -40.86 19.91
C VAL A 12 22.24 -39.76 19.09
N LEU A 13 22.29 -39.93 17.78
CA LEU A 13 22.66 -38.87 16.84
C LEU A 13 21.47 -37.91 16.70
N LEU A 14 21.54 -36.79 17.42
CA LEU A 14 20.62 -35.66 17.24
C LEU A 14 20.99 -34.94 15.94
N THR A 15 20.35 -35.30 14.83
CA THR A 15 20.44 -34.50 13.60
C THR A 15 19.57 -33.26 13.77
N ALA A 16 20.18 -32.15 14.20
CA ALA A 16 19.57 -30.83 14.12
C ALA A 16 19.40 -30.46 12.64
N SER A 17 18.18 -30.61 12.13
CA SER A 17 17.77 -30.05 10.84
C SER A 17 17.65 -28.54 11.04
N ILE A 18 18.67 -27.80 10.63
CA ILE A 18 18.55 -26.36 10.42
C ILE A 18 17.62 -26.22 9.21
N GLY A 19 16.34 -26.00 9.49
CA GLY A 19 15.39 -25.56 8.47
C GLY A 19 15.85 -24.19 7.99
N ALA A 20 16.55 -24.15 6.87
CA ALA A 20 16.60 -22.94 6.06
C ALA A 20 15.15 -22.61 5.72
N SER A 21 14.63 -21.54 6.30
CA SER A 21 13.37 -20.98 5.85
C SER A 21 13.61 -20.59 4.39
N ALA A 22 13.18 -21.44 3.46
CA ALA A 22 13.20 -21.10 2.05
C ALA A 22 12.34 -19.84 1.95
N MET A 23 12.97 -18.68 1.74
CA MET A 23 12.23 -17.53 1.23
C MET A 23 11.54 -18.07 -0.02
N ALA A 24 10.21 -18.11 0.00
CA ALA A 24 9.44 -18.49 -1.17
C ALA A 24 9.97 -17.67 -2.35
N ALA A 25 10.19 -18.33 -3.48
CA ALA A 25 10.62 -17.63 -4.68
C ALA A 25 9.61 -16.53 -4.97
N GLU A 26 10.13 -15.32 -5.19
CA GLU A 26 9.31 -14.17 -5.49
C GLU A 26 8.57 -14.38 -6.82
N SER A 27 7.27 -14.14 -6.82
CA SER A 27 6.40 -14.26 -7.99
C SER A 27 5.61 -12.97 -8.21
N VAL A 28 5.01 -12.82 -9.40
CA VAL A 28 4.10 -11.71 -9.71
C VAL A 28 2.96 -11.68 -8.70
N ALA A 29 2.34 -12.82 -8.39
CA ALA A 29 1.26 -12.90 -7.42
C ALA A 29 1.67 -12.40 -6.03
N SER A 30 2.82 -12.87 -5.49
CA SER A 30 3.28 -12.42 -4.17
C SER A 30 3.61 -10.92 -4.14
N LEU A 31 4.18 -10.40 -5.22
CA LEU A 31 4.48 -8.97 -5.35
C LEU A 31 3.20 -8.13 -5.43
N THR A 32 2.20 -8.61 -6.16
CA THR A 32 0.89 -7.94 -6.27
C THR A 32 0.18 -7.90 -4.93
N GLU A 33 0.17 -8.99 -4.17
CA GLU A 33 -0.44 -9.05 -2.84
C GLU A 33 0.22 -8.06 -1.87
N ASP A 34 1.55 -8.07 -1.79
CA ASP A 34 2.33 -7.14 -0.97
C ASP A 34 2.09 -5.68 -1.40
N TYR A 35 2.04 -5.44 -2.71
CA TYR A 35 1.79 -4.10 -3.26
C TYR A 35 0.41 -3.59 -2.90
N LEU A 36 -0.64 -4.40 -3.08
CA LEU A 36 -2.01 -4.02 -2.74
C LEU A 36 -2.16 -3.74 -1.25
N ASP A 37 -1.52 -4.54 -0.37
CA ASP A 37 -1.57 -4.24 1.06
C ASP A 37 -0.92 -2.89 1.38
N ARG A 38 0.27 -2.62 0.82
CA ARG A 38 0.96 -1.36 1.05
C ARG A 38 0.22 -0.18 0.43
N TYR A 39 -0.34 -0.35 -0.76
CA TYR A 39 -1.13 0.65 -1.47
C TYR A 39 -2.36 1.06 -0.66
N PHE A 40 -3.11 0.11 -0.12
CA PHE A 40 -4.30 0.42 0.66
C PHE A 40 -3.98 1.10 2.00
N ARG A 41 -2.83 0.80 2.62
CA ARG A 41 -2.33 1.54 3.79
C ARG A 41 -1.82 2.95 3.44
N MET A 42 -1.41 3.19 2.20
CA MET A 42 -1.08 4.52 1.70
C MET A 42 -2.35 5.32 1.38
N PHE A 43 -3.37 4.64 0.83
CA PHE A 43 -4.64 5.21 0.39
C PHE A 43 -5.87 4.51 1.02
N PRO A 44 -6.13 4.70 2.33
CA PRO A 44 -7.25 4.04 3.01
C PRO A 44 -8.63 4.31 2.38
N THR A 45 -8.85 5.48 1.78
CA THR A 45 -10.12 5.78 1.12
C THR A 45 -10.34 4.92 -0.13
N ARG A 46 -9.26 4.62 -0.87
CA ARG A 46 -9.28 3.69 -2.00
C ARG A 46 -9.52 2.25 -1.55
N ALA A 47 -9.04 1.87 -0.37
CA ALA A 47 -9.34 0.57 0.24
C ALA A 47 -10.85 0.41 0.47
N THR A 48 -11.48 1.41 1.10
CA THR A 48 -12.93 1.42 1.29
C THR A 48 -13.68 1.40 -0.04
N ALA A 49 -13.23 2.15 -1.05
CA ALA A 49 -13.82 2.14 -2.38
C ALA A 49 -13.79 0.74 -3.02
N ALA A 50 -12.73 -0.02 -2.79
CA ALA A 50 -12.56 -1.40 -3.24
C ALA A 50 -13.31 -2.45 -2.39
N GLY A 51 -14.01 -2.05 -1.32
CA GLY A 51 -14.69 -2.96 -0.39
C GLY A 51 -13.77 -3.60 0.66
N ARG A 52 -12.55 -3.07 0.83
CA ARG A 52 -11.63 -3.46 1.91
C ARG A 52 -11.91 -2.60 3.14
N HIS A 53 -12.37 -3.25 4.20
CA HIS A 53 -13.03 -2.60 5.33
C HIS A 53 -12.20 -2.51 6.63
N ASP A 54 -11.00 -3.09 6.68
CA ASP A 54 -10.10 -3.03 7.84
C ASP A 54 -9.48 -1.65 8.04
N LEU A 55 -9.48 -0.79 7.01
CA LEU A 55 -8.93 0.57 7.03
C LEU A 55 -10.02 1.66 7.04
N ASP A 56 -11.28 1.28 7.27
CA ASP A 56 -12.46 2.16 7.19
C ASP A 56 -12.45 3.33 8.17
N THR A 57 -11.63 3.28 9.20
CA THR A 57 -11.47 4.35 10.19
C THR A 57 -10.20 5.17 9.98
N GLU A 58 -9.40 4.88 8.96
CA GLU A 58 -8.16 5.58 8.64
C GLU A 58 -8.36 6.59 7.50
N LEU A 59 -7.42 7.53 7.34
CA LEU A 59 -7.39 8.51 6.26
C LEU A 59 -5.93 8.67 5.81
N GLU A 60 -5.73 9.08 4.57
CA GLU A 60 -4.43 9.34 3.97
C GLU A 60 -3.55 10.23 4.86
N ASP A 61 -2.23 10.01 4.78
CA ASP A 61 -1.21 10.82 5.42
C ASP A 61 -0.14 11.17 4.39
N PHE A 62 -0.10 12.44 4.00
CA PHE A 62 0.85 12.95 3.01
C PHE A 62 2.00 13.71 3.66
N SER A 63 2.42 13.29 4.86
CA SER A 63 3.64 13.80 5.46
C SER A 63 4.86 13.46 4.58
N PRO A 64 5.90 14.31 4.56
CA PRO A 64 7.07 14.08 3.72
C PRO A 64 7.71 12.69 3.93
N SER A 65 7.75 12.19 5.16
CA SER A 65 8.25 10.85 5.46
C SER A 65 7.38 9.75 4.83
N ARG A 66 6.05 9.86 4.91
CA ARG A 66 5.13 8.87 4.33
C ARG A 66 5.23 8.83 2.80
N ILE A 67 5.37 9.99 2.17
CA ILE A 67 5.57 10.10 0.72
C ILE A 67 6.93 9.50 0.31
N ALA A 68 8.01 9.84 1.03
CA ALA A 68 9.34 9.28 0.77
C ALA A 68 9.35 7.75 0.89
N ASP A 69 8.76 7.20 1.96
CA ASP A 69 8.64 5.76 2.17
C ASP A 69 7.85 5.08 1.04
N TRP A 70 6.78 5.71 0.55
CA TRP A 70 5.98 5.19 -0.55
C TRP A 70 6.74 5.19 -1.88
N ILE A 71 7.51 6.25 -2.17
CA ILE A 71 8.36 6.32 -3.36
C ILE A 71 9.46 5.25 -3.31
N GLU A 72 10.13 5.09 -2.17
CA GLU A 72 11.16 4.06 -2.00
C GLU A 72 10.58 2.65 -2.19
N PHE A 73 9.43 2.38 -1.57
CA PHE A 73 8.71 1.12 -1.74
C PHE A 73 8.37 0.84 -3.21
N ASN A 74 7.85 1.83 -3.94
CA ASN A 74 7.53 1.69 -5.36
C ASN A 74 8.78 1.41 -6.21
N ARG A 75 9.88 2.14 -6.00
CA ARG A 75 11.15 1.90 -6.71
C ARG A 75 11.69 0.49 -6.46
N ALA A 76 11.68 0.04 -5.21
CA ALA A 76 12.15 -1.29 -4.85
C ALA A 76 11.27 -2.39 -5.46
N THR A 77 9.94 -2.25 -5.36
CA THR A 77 8.98 -3.19 -5.94
C THR A 77 9.09 -3.25 -7.46
N ARG A 78 9.25 -2.09 -8.11
CA ARG A 78 9.50 -1.99 -9.55
C ARG A 78 10.70 -2.82 -9.99
N SER A 79 11.82 -2.68 -9.28
CA SER A 79 13.05 -3.41 -9.61
C SER A 79 12.84 -4.92 -9.49
N ARG A 80 12.24 -5.38 -8.38
CA ARG A 80 11.94 -6.78 -8.12
C ARG A 80 11.00 -7.36 -9.19
N LEU A 81 9.95 -6.62 -9.54
CA LEU A 81 8.98 -7.04 -10.56
C LEU A 81 9.60 -7.15 -11.96
N VAL A 82 10.46 -6.19 -12.34
CA VAL A 82 11.19 -6.27 -13.62
C VAL A 82 12.09 -7.51 -13.67
N ASP A 83 12.72 -7.88 -12.56
CA ASP A 83 13.55 -9.08 -12.50
C ASP A 83 12.72 -10.36 -12.61
N VAL A 84 11.55 -10.43 -11.96
CA VAL A 84 10.60 -11.55 -12.13
C VAL A 84 10.15 -11.67 -13.59
N LEU A 85 9.76 -10.56 -14.21
CA LEU A 85 9.24 -10.54 -15.60
C LEU A 85 10.30 -10.85 -16.67
N ARG A 86 11.59 -10.88 -16.33
CA ARG A 86 12.66 -11.32 -17.24
C ARG A 86 12.77 -12.84 -17.34
N ASP A 87 12.21 -13.58 -16.38
CA ASP A 87 12.22 -15.05 -16.45
C ASP A 87 11.30 -15.52 -17.58
N SER A 88 11.86 -16.31 -18.50
CA SER A 88 11.15 -16.89 -19.64
C SER A 88 10.07 -17.89 -19.24
N ASN A 89 10.09 -18.38 -17.99
CA ASN A 89 9.14 -19.36 -17.47
C ASN A 89 7.87 -18.72 -16.87
N VAL A 90 7.80 -17.38 -16.78
CA VAL A 90 6.59 -16.68 -16.34
C VAL A 90 5.45 -16.97 -17.31
N SER A 91 4.29 -17.34 -16.78
CA SER A 91 3.11 -17.62 -17.61
C SER A 91 2.63 -16.36 -18.34
N PHE A 92 1.84 -16.53 -19.41
CA PHE A 92 1.26 -15.37 -20.09
C PHE A 92 0.38 -14.53 -19.16
N ASP A 93 -0.43 -15.18 -18.33
CA ASP A 93 -1.33 -14.52 -17.39
C ASP A 93 -0.54 -13.74 -16.32
N ASP A 94 0.48 -14.36 -15.71
CA ASP A 94 1.36 -13.68 -14.76
C ASP A 94 2.10 -12.51 -15.40
N LYS A 95 2.50 -12.65 -16.67
CA LYS A 95 3.16 -11.58 -17.40
C LYS A 95 2.23 -10.40 -17.61
N LEU A 96 0.97 -10.65 -17.99
CA LEU A 96 -0.05 -9.61 -18.14
C LEU A 96 -0.32 -8.89 -16.81
N ASP A 97 -0.50 -9.64 -15.73
CA ASP A 97 -0.73 -9.08 -14.39
C ASP A 97 0.49 -8.27 -13.92
N GLY A 98 1.70 -8.75 -14.17
CA GLY A 98 2.92 -8.05 -13.82
C GLY A 98 3.14 -6.79 -14.65
N GLU A 99 2.78 -6.78 -15.93
CA GLU A 99 2.80 -5.57 -16.77
C GLU A 99 1.78 -4.53 -16.26
N ALA A 100 0.59 -4.95 -15.82
CA ALA A 100 -0.40 -4.07 -15.23
C ALA A 100 0.09 -3.46 -13.89
N LEU A 101 0.69 -4.29 -13.02
CA LEU A 101 1.28 -3.82 -11.77
C LEU A 101 2.44 -2.85 -12.03
N LEU A 102 3.30 -3.13 -13.01
CA LEU A 102 4.41 -2.26 -13.39
C LEU A 102 3.89 -0.88 -13.84
N ALA A 103 2.80 -0.86 -14.61
CA ALA A 103 2.17 0.38 -15.05
C ALA A 103 1.55 1.19 -13.90
N GLU A 104 0.95 0.54 -12.89
CA GLU A 104 0.49 1.21 -11.67
C GLU A 104 1.67 1.83 -10.89
N ILE A 105 2.73 1.07 -10.67
CA ILE A 105 3.93 1.55 -9.98
C ILE A 105 4.54 2.76 -10.71
N ASP A 106 4.64 2.70 -12.03
CA ASP A 106 5.16 3.80 -12.85
C ASP A 106 4.26 5.04 -12.77
N ARG A 107 2.93 4.85 -12.68
CA ARG A 107 1.99 5.97 -12.45
C ARG A 107 2.19 6.61 -11.08
N GLU A 108 2.35 5.83 -10.02
CA GLU A 108 2.55 6.34 -8.67
C GLU A 108 3.89 7.09 -8.54
N LEU A 109 4.99 6.55 -9.11
CA LEU A 109 6.28 7.25 -9.18
C LEU A 109 6.19 8.54 -9.98
N ASN A 110 5.58 8.51 -11.17
CA ASN A 110 5.38 9.73 -11.95
C ASN A 110 4.56 10.77 -11.16
N SER A 111 3.53 10.33 -10.43
CA SER A 111 2.64 11.21 -9.69
C SER A 111 3.32 11.90 -8.50
N LEU A 112 3.97 11.11 -7.65
CA LEU A 112 4.46 11.58 -6.35
C LEU A 112 5.94 11.96 -6.37
N GLU A 113 6.74 11.35 -7.24
CA GLU A 113 8.17 11.66 -7.35
C GLU A 113 8.43 12.74 -8.42
N LEU A 114 7.96 12.53 -9.65
CA LEU A 114 8.28 13.42 -10.76
C LEU A 114 7.43 14.69 -10.75
N ARG A 115 6.10 14.52 -10.70
CA ARG A 115 5.14 15.65 -10.69
C ARG A 115 4.93 16.24 -9.31
N LYS A 116 5.30 15.50 -8.25
CA LYS A 116 5.17 15.90 -6.85
C LYS A 116 3.77 16.41 -6.51
N GLN A 117 2.73 15.65 -6.90
CA GLN A 117 1.34 16.12 -6.73
C GLN A 117 1.00 16.51 -5.29
N ALA A 118 1.45 15.73 -4.30
CA ALA A 118 1.23 16.08 -2.90
C ALA A 118 1.85 17.44 -2.51
N GLU A 119 2.94 17.84 -3.17
CA GLU A 119 3.61 19.14 -2.94
C GLU A 119 2.93 20.29 -3.67
N ASN A 120 2.54 20.07 -4.94
CA ASN A 120 2.27 21.14 -5.88
C ASN A 120 0.78 21.29 -6.26
N ASP A 121 -0.04 20.25 -6.04
CA ASP A 121 -1.42 20.17 -6.51
C ASP A 121 -2.40 20.26 -5.32
N PRO A 122 -3.07 21.42 -5.11
CA PRO A 122 -4.07 21.55 -4.04
C PRO A 122 -5.25 20.58 -4.18
N LEU A 123 -5.59 20.13 -5.40
CA LEU A 123 -6.68 19.19 -5.62
C LEU A 123 -6.35 17.79 -5.09
N TYR A 124 -5.07 17.44 -4.97
CA TYR A 124 -4.63 16.19 -4.38
C TYR A 124 -5.10 16.06 -2.91
N TRP A 125 -5.14 17.17 -2.18
CA TRP A 125 -5.62 17.22 -0.80
C TRP A 125 -7.13 17.36 -0.70
N SER A 126 -7.73 18.27 -1.48
CA SER A 126 -9.17 18.54 -1.37
C SER A 126 -10.02 17.36 -1.82
N THR A 127 -9.57 16.58 -2.80
CA THR A 127 -10.25 15.35 -3.26
C THR A 127 -10.39 14.34 -2.12
N VAL A 128 -9.30 14.07 -1.38
CA VAL A 128 -9.35 13.17 -0.20
C VAL A 128 -10.36 13.68 0.83
N ALA A 129 -10.34 14.97 1.14
CA ALA A 129 -11.26 15.56 2.11
C ALA A 129 -12.73 15.47 1.66
N ALA A 130 -12.99 15.65 0.36
CA ALA A 130 -14.33 15.57 -0.22
C ALA A 130 -14.85 14.11 -0.26
N GLU A 131 -13.98 13.15 -0.56
CA GLU A 131 -14.35 11.76 -0.79
C GLU A 131 -14.27 10.87 0.45
N ALA A 132 -13.68 11.35 1.56
CA ALA A 132 -13.32 10.58 2.74
C ALA A 132 -14.41 9.58 3.22
N ASN A 133 -15.69 9.99 3.18
CA ASN A 133 -16.81 9.18 3.65
C ASN A 133 -17.75 8.70 2.54
N VAL A 134 -17.52 9.04 1.27
CA VAL A 134 -18.46 8.74 0.19
C VAL A 134 -18.71 7.24 0.10
N PHE A 135 -17.65 6.44 -0.05
CA PHE A 135 -17.76 4.98 -0.18
C PHE A 135 -18.23 4.27 1.09
N LEU A 136 -18.02 4.86 2.28
CA LEU A 136 -18.63 4.34 3.52
C LEU A 136 -20.16 4.48 3.49
N LEU A 137 -20.69 5.53 2.86
CA LEU A 137 -22.11 5.83 2.92
C LEU A 137 -22.90 5.24 1.75
N VAL A 138 -22.29 5.11 0.57
CA VAL A 138 -22.99 4.61 -0.64
C VAL A 138 -22.93 3.09 -0.82
N ARG A 139 -21.92 2.40 -0.25
CA ARG A 139 -21.83 0.93 -0.34
C ARG A 139 -22.83 0.26 0.61
N ASP A 140 -23.31 -0.92 0.24
CA ASP A 140 -24.31 -1.72 0.96
C ASP A 140 -23.78 -3.08 1.45
N ASP A 141 -22.46 -3.26 1.43
CA ASP A 141 -21.72 -4.46 1.86
C ASP A 141 -21.51 -4.58 3.38
N LEU A 142 -21.87 -3.54 4.15
CA LEU A 142 -21.89 -3.55 5.62
C LEU A 142 -23.23 -3.02 6.17
N PRO A 143 -23.64 -3.44 7.38
CA PRO A 143 -24.80 -2.87 8.07
C PRO A 143 -24.70 -1.33 8.19
N LEU A 144 -25.82 -0.64 7.98
CA LEU A 144 -25.84 0.84 7.95
C LEU A 144 -25.29 1.47 9.23
N ASP A 145 -25.59 0.92 10.41
CA ASP A 145 -25.10 1.48 11.67
C ASP A 145 -23.58 1.32 11.83
N GLU A 146 -23.02 0.22 11.32
CA GLU A 146 -21.57 0.02 11.28
C GLU A 146 -20.89 1.03 10.33
N ARG A 147 -21.46 1.24 9.13
CA ARG A 147 -20.99 2.25 8.18
C ARG A 147 -21.02 3.67 8.75
N LYS A 148 -22.10 4.02 9.46
CA LYS A 148 -22.22 5.32 10.15
C LYS A 148 -21.17 5.50 11.25
N GLN A 149 -20.89 4.44 12.02
CA GLN A 149 -19.86 4.49 13.06
C GLN A 149 -18.46 4.70 12.45
N ARG A 150 -18.13 3.96 11.39
CA ARG A 150 -16.87 4.09 10.66
C ARG A 150 -16.71 5.48 10.04
N ALA A 151 -17.76 6.00 9.39
CA ALA A 151 -17.77 7.35 8.81
C ALA A 151 -17.59 8.44 9.88
N ARG A 152 -18.20 8.25 11.07
CA ARG A 152 -17.98 9.15 12.20
C ARG A 152 -16.53 9.11 12.67
N ALA A 153 -15.93 7.93 12.80
CA ALA A 153 -14.54 7.79 13.21
C ALA A 153 -13.58 8.45 12.22
N ARG A 154 -13.73 8.18 10.91
CA ARG A 154 -12.92 8.82 9.86
C ARG A 154 -13.12 10.33 9.80
N ALA A 155 -14.34 10.83 9.99
CA ALA A 155 -14.61 12.27 10.03
C ALA A 155 -13.86 12.99 11.16
N GLN A 156 -13.56 12.32 12.27
CA GLN A 156 -12.77 12.90 13.37
C GLN A 156 -11.29 13.12 12.99
N ILE A 157 -10.80 12.47 11.93
CA ILE A 157 -9.43 12.61 11.42
C ILE A 157 -9.30 13.80 10.47
N LEU A 158 -10.37 14.18 9.77
CA LEU A 158 -10.38 15.28 8.79
C LEU A 158 -9.74 16.59 9.32
N PRO A 159 -9.99 17.04 10.56
CA PRO A 159 -9.33 18.24 11.09
C PRO A 159 -7.80 18.11 11.17
N ARG A 160 -7.26 16.92 11.46
CA ARG A 160 -5.80 16.67 11.44
C ARG A 160 -5.28 16.77 10.02
N PHE A 161 -5.94 16.12 9.07
CA PHE A 161 -5.56 16.13 7.65
C PHE A 161 -5.60 17.54 7.05
N ALA A 162 -6.65 18.32 7.35
CA ALA A 162 -6.74 19.73 6.93
C ALA A 162 -5.62 20.60 7.50
N ARG A 163 -5.19 20.35 8.76
CA ARG A 163 -4.02 21.03 9.33
C ARG A 163 -2.73 20.65 8.61
N GLN A 164 -2.55 19.37 8.27
CA GLN A 164 -1.40 18.91 7.49
C GLN A 164 -1.32 19.64 6.14
N ALA A 165 -2.44 19.72 5.40
CA ALA A 165 -2.52 20.45 4.15
C ALA A 165 -2.19 21.95 4.33
N ARG A 166 -2.80 22.60 5.31
CA ARG A 166 -2.55 24.02 5.63
C ARG A 166 -1.08 24.26 5.93
N ASP A 167 -0.47 23.44 6.77
CA ASP A 167 0.90 23.61 7.21
C ASP A 167 1.88 23.37 6.04
N HIS A 168 1.57 22.44 5.13
CA HIS A 168 2.29 22.26 3.88
C HIS A 168 2.23 23.52 3.00
N PHE A 169 1.03 24.00 2.67
CA PHE A 169 0.85 25.16 1.79
C PHE A 169 1.30 26.49 2.40
N ALA A 170 1.38 26.60 3.73
CA ALA A 170 1.94 27.78 4.39
C ALA A 170 3.44 27.98 4.08
N HIS A 171 4.15 26.93 3.67
CA HIS A 171 5.58 26.96 3.38
C HIS A 171 5.90 26.73 1.89
N ALA A 172 4.91 26.32 1.10
CA ALA A 172 5.07 26.14 -0.34
C ALA A 172 5.29 27.48 -1.05
N LYS A 173 6.15 27.50 -2.07
CA LYS A 173 6.31 28.70 -2.92
C LYS A 173 5.15 28.77 -3.89
N ALA A 174 4.59 29.97 -4.07
CA ALA A 174 3.49 30.17 -5.01
C ALA A 174 3.84 29.75 -6.46
N SER A 175 5.11 29.86 -6.87
CA SER A 175 5.60 29.42 -8.18
C SER A 175 5.51 27.91 -8.41
N ASP A 176 5.44 27.13 -7.33
CA ASP A 176 5.50 25.68 -7.38
C ASP A 176 4.08 25.10 -7.31
N ILE A 177 3.04 25.93 -7.14
CA ILE A 177 1.64 25.52 -7.07
C ILE A 177 1.01 25.49 -8.46
N ALA A 178 0.45 24.34 -8.82
CA ALA A 178 -0.25 24.10 -10.09
C ALA A 178 -1.67 24.69 -10.07
N LEU A 179 -1.77 26.02 -10.07
CA LEU A 179 -3.03 26.77 -10.02
C LEU A 179 -3.94 26.47 -11.21
N GLU A 180 -3.37 26.16 -12.37
CA GLU A 180 -4.08 25.78 -13.59
C GLU A 180 -4.96 24.53 -13.39
N LEU A 181 -4.56 23.61 -12.52
CA LEU A 181 -5.39 22.43 -12.21
C LEU A 181 -6.66 22.84 -11.45
N CYS A 182 -6.57 23.86 -10.60
CA CYS A 182 -7.73 24.41 -9.89
C CYS A 182 -8.68 25.18 -10.82
N GLN A 183 -8.19 25.73 -11.94
CA GLN A 183 -9.04 26.43 -12.92
C GLN A 183 -10.03 25.47 -13.58
N ILE A 184 -9.64 24.22 -13.81
CA ILE A 184 -10.51 23.17 -14.35
C ILE A 184 -11.68 22.88 -13.39
N ALA A 185 -11.43 22.93 -12.08
CA ALA A 185 -12.45 22.72 -11.07
C ALA A 185 -13.42 23.92 -10.91
N ALA A 186 -13.04 25.09 -11.41
CA ALA A 186 -13.84 26.32 -11.32
C ALA A 186 -14.89 26.47 -12.45
N GLY A 187 -14.79 25.65 -13.51
CA GLY A 187 -15.68 25.70 -14.68
C GLY A 187 -15.09 26.45 -15.87
#